data_AF-A0A8H5NGR1-F1
#
_entry.id   AF-A0A8H5NGR1-F1
#
_cell.length_a   1.000
_cell.length_b   1.000
_cell.length_c   1.000
_cell.angle_alpha   90.00
_cell.angle_beta   90.00
_cell.angle_gamma   90.00
#
_symmetry.space_group_name_H-M   'P 1'
#
loop_
_entity.id
_entity.type
_entity.pdbx_description
1 polymer ?
#
loop_
_entity_poly.entity_id
_entity_poly.type
_entity_poly.pdbx_seq_one_letter_code
_entity_poly.pdbx_strand_id
1 'polypeptide(L)'
;MLQLKRIPWSTAAVALKAVIALFSILLCYQAYTFYGEWSWPKSFSYGTRQDPVSLVHPHGGSQCLPSLNSSLLLEAKTIRNACRHMPPYPSSDVRIGRVTAHFGSVQEHYQKALATHTLHSMIHGNDLEVMCTPVVDSLWNKPAFILSLLLKEMVKPAQERLEWLFWVDRDTLILD
;
A
#
# COMPACT_ATOMS: atom_id res chain seq x y z
N MET A 1 10.82 -57.24 37.93
CA MET A 1 10.83 -57.34 36.46
C MET A 1 9.52 -56.73 35.94
N LEU A 2 9.56 -55.51 35.39
CA LEU A 2 8.39 -54.88 34.78
C LEU A 2 8.30 -55.30 33.31
N GLN A 3 7.33 -56.15 32.99
CA GLN A 3 7.04 -56.58 31.62
C GLN A 3 6.33 -55.45 30.87
N LEU A 4 7.04 -54.79 29.93
CA LEU A 4 6.42 -53.86 29.00
C LEU A 4 5.54 -54.64 28.01
N LYS A 5 4.22 -54.54 28.15
CA LYS A 5 3.26 -55.05 27.17
C LYS A 5 3.47 -54.32 25.84
N ARG A 6 3.93 -55.04 24.81
CA ARG A 6 4.00 -54.55 23.42
C ARG A 6 2.58 -54.21 22.95
N ILE A 7 2.36 -52.94 22.66
CA ILE A 7 1.12 -52.43 22.08
C ILE A 7 1.02 -52.94 20.62
N PRO A 8 -0.14 -53.46 20.18
CA PRO A 8 -0.33 -53.89 18.80
C PRO A 8 -0.07 -52.75 17.81
N TRP A 9 0.64 -53.03 16.71
CA TRP A 9 0.95 -52.02 15.68
C TRP A 9 -0.30 -51.32 15.11
N SER A 10 -1.44 -52.00 15.08
CA SER A 10 -2.71 -51.45 14.63
C SER A 10 -3.26 -50.36 15.55
N THR A 11 -3.13 -50.51 16.87
CA THR A 11 -3.61 -49.50 17.82
C THR A 11 -2.67 -48.30 17.88
N ALA A 12 -1.36 -48.52 17.72
CA ALA A 12 -0.38 -47.45 17.60
C ALA A 12 -0.61 -46.59 16.35
N ALA A 13 -0.94 -47.20 15.21
CA ALA A 13 -1.23 -46.49 13.96
C ALA A 13 -2.53 -45.66 14.06
N VAL A 14 -3.57 -46.20 14.70
CA VAL A 14 -4.84 -45.47 14.94
C VAL A 14 -4.61 -44.30 15.89
N ALA A 15 -3.86 -44.49 16.98
CA ALA A 15 -3.52 -43.43 17.91
C ALA A 15 -2.72 -42.30 17.23
N LEU A 16 -1.73 -42.65 16.39
CA LEU A 16 -0.96 -41.66 15.64
C LEU A 16 -1.84 -40.83 14.70
N LYS A 17 -2.76 -41.47 13.96
CA LYS A 17 -3.70 -40.75 13.08
C LYS A 17 -4.63 -39.81 13.86
N ALA A 18 -5.11 -40.25 15.02
CA ALA A 18 -5.96 -39.42 15.88
C ALA A 18 -5.19 -38.20 16.41
N VAL A 19 -3.93 -38.37 16.82
CA VAL A 19 -3.07 -37.27 17.27
C VAL A 19 -2.81 -36.27 16.15
N ILE A 20 -2.49 -36.75 14.95
CA ILE A 20 -2.28 -35.88 13.77
C ILE A 20 -3.56 -35.09 13.46
N ALA A 21 -4.72 -35.75 13.44
CA ALA A 21 -6.00 -35.09 13.15
C ALA A 21 -6.33 -34.02 14.20
N LEU A 22 -6.16 -34.32 15.49
CA LEU A 22 -6.36 -33.35 16.57
C LEU A 22 -5.41 -32.16 16.44
N PHE A 23 -4.14 -32.40 16.12
CA PHE A 23 -3.15 -31.34 15.92
C PHE A 23 -3.51 -30.45 14.72
N SER A 24 -3.95 -31.05 13.60
CA SER A 24 -4.44 -30.30 12.44
C SER A 24 -5.67 -29.45 12.76
N ILE A 25 -6.63 -29.97 13.51
CA ILE A 25 -7.82 -29.21 13.96
C ILE A 25 -7.39 -28.04 14.85
N LEU A 26 -6.44 -28.26 15.76
CA LEU A 26 -5.94 -27.22 16.67
C LEU A 26 -5.21 -26.12 15.92
N LEU A 27 -4.40 -26.46 14.91
CA LEU A 27 -3.74 -25.50 14.02
C LEU A 27 -4.77 -24.71 13.20
N CYS A 28 -5.79 -25.37 12.64
CA CYS A 28 -6.87 -24.70 11.92
C CYS A 28 -7.65 -23.74 12.83
N TYR A 29 -7.91 -24.14 14.08
CA TYR A 29 -8.58 -23.29 15.05
C TYR A 29 -7.72 -22.07 15.42
N GLN A 30 -6.42 -22.26 15.69
CA GLN A 30 -5.50 -21.15 15.96
C GLN A 30 -5.38 -20.19 14.78
N ALA A 31 -5.29 -20.71 13.56
CA ALA A 31 -5.32 -19.90 12.34
C ALA A 31 -6.65 -19.15 12.23
N TYR A 32 -7.79 -19.82 12.46
CA TYR A 32 -9.10 -19.16 12.44
C TYR A 32 -9.23 -18.08 13.50
N THR A 33 -8.72 -18.26 14.72
CA THR A 33 -8.77 -17.20 15.75
C THR A 33 -7.81 -16.05 15.43
N PHE A 34 -6.65 -16.35 14.86
CA PHE A 34 -5.64 -15.34 14.50
C PHE A 34 -6.04 -14.52 13.27
N TYR A 35 -6.68 -15.15 12.29
CA TYR A 35 -7.10 -14.51 11.03
C TYR A 35 -8.59 -14.12 11.01
N GLY A 36 -9.44 -14.77 11.82
CA GLY A 36 -10.89 -14.54 11.85
C GLY A 36 -11.30 -13.30 12.65
N GLU A 37 -10.45 -12.81 13.54
CA GLU A 37 -10.60 -11.48 14.15
C GLU A 37 -10.00 -10.35 13.29
N TRP A 38 -9.71 -10.60 12.00
CA TRP A 38 -9.38 -9.52 11.07
C TRP A 38 -10.65 -8.74 10.69
N SER A 39 -11.23 -8.06 11.67
CA SER A 39 -12.19 -7.00 11.44
C SER A 39 -11.44 -5.76 10.99
N TRP A 40 -11.90 -5.14 9.89
CA TRP A 40 -11.43 -3.82 9.50
C TRP A 40 -11.59 -2.87 10.70
N PRO A 41 -10.54 -2.16 11.16
CA PRO A 41 -10.68 -1.21 12.24
C PRO A 41 -11.72 -0.16 11.84
N LYS A 42 -12.77 -0.02 12.65
CA LYS A 42 -13.95 0.80 12.33
C LYS A 42 -13.72 2.31 12.47
N SER A 43 -12.54 2.75 12.82
CA SER A 43 -12.13 4.15 12.70
C SER A 43 -10.62 4.23 12.88
N PHE A 44 -9.94 4.74 11.86
CA PHE A 44 -8.53 5.07 11.98
C PHE A 44 -8.39 6.53 12.40
N SER A 45 -7.46 6.77 13.32
CA SER A 45 -7.21 8.11 13.83
C SER A 45 -6.62 8.97 12.72
N TYR A 46 -7.18 10.18 12.57
CA TYR A 46 -6.75 11.19 11.62
C TYR A 46 -5.25 11.46 11.75
N GLY A 47 -4.48 11.10 10.73
CA GLY A 47 -3.13 11.63 10.57
C GLY A 47 -3.20 13.15 10.48
N THR A 48 -2.44 13.85 11.31
CA THR A 48 -2.38 15.31 11.31
C THR A 48 -1.94 15.82 9.94
N ARG A 49 -2.91 16.40 9.22
CA ARG A 49 -2.82 17.33 8.09
C ARG A 49 -1.39 17.56 7.58
N GLN A 50 -0.96 16.71 6.64
CA GLN A 50 0.33 16.82 5.99
C GLN A 50 0.42 18.08 5.11
N ASP A 51 1.60 18.70 5.08
CA ASP A 51 1.95 19.76 4.13
C ASP A 51 1.78 19.17 2.71
N PRO A 52 1.10 19.84 1.76
CA PRO A 52 0.96 19.30 0.40
C PRO A 52 2.29 18.90 -0.26
N VAL A 53 3.40 19.56 0.11
CA VAL A 53 4.74 19.21 -0.38
C VAL A 53 5.22 17.87 0.17
N SER A 54 4.80 17.46 1.37
CA SER A 54 5.20 16.18 1.96
C SER A 54 4.52 14.97 1.34
N LEU A 55 3.51 15.14 0.48
CA LEU A 55 2.77 14.06 -0.16
C LEU A 55 3.47 13.46 -1.39
N VAL A 56 4.51 14.12 -1.94
CA VAL A 56 5.20 13.65 -3.14
C VAL A 56 6.54 13.05 -2.75
N HIS A 57 6.71 11.76 -3.02
CA HIS A 57 7.84 10.96 -2.59
C HIS A 57 8.64 10.47 -3.79
N PRO A 58 9.78 11.12 -4.12
CA PRO A 58 10.68 10.60 -5.14
C PRO A 58 11.49 9.41 -4.59
N HIS A 59 11.59 8.32 -5.36
CA HIS A 59 12.42 7.17 -5.06
C HIS A 59 13.55 7.05 -6.07
N GLY A 60 14.75 6.85 -5.55
CA GLY A 60 15.98 6.92 -6.34
C GLY A 60 16.61 8.32 -6.26
N GLY A 61 17.93 8.39 -6.46
CA GLY A 61 18.71 9.61 -6.23
C GLY A 61 18.64 10.66 -7.35
N SER A 62 17.92 10.38 -8.43
CA SER A 62 17.80 11.30 -9.57
C SER A 62 16.67 12.32 -9.38
N GLN A 63 16.93 13.58 -9.72
CA GLN A 63 15.92 14.64 -9.72
C GLN A 63 14.94 14.45 -10.89
N CYS A 64 13.86 13.69 -10.66
CA CYS A 64 12.84 13.41 -11.69
C CYS A 64 11.54 14.19 -11.52
N LEU A 65 11.36 14.85 -10.37
CA LEU A 65 10.18 15.65 -10.10
C LEU A 65 10.30 17.03 -10.74
N PRO A 66 9.21 17.58 -11.30
CA PRO A 66 9.19 18.98 -11.69
C PRO A 66 9.33 19.87 -10.45
N SER A 67 9.89 21.07 -10.63
CA SER A 67 9.89 22.06 -9.55
C SER A 67 8.45 22.38 -9.17
N LEU A 68 8.07 22.07 -7.93
CA LEU A 68 6.79 22.49 -7.36
C LEU A 68 6.74 24.01 -7.34
N ASN A 69 5.95 24.59 -8.23
CA ASN A 69 5.75 26.04 -8.27
C ASN A 69 4.67 26.45 -7.26
N SER A 70 4.74 27.69 -6.77
CA SER A 70 3.77 28.24 -5.81
C SER A 70 2.35 28.29 -6.39
N SER A 71 2.22 28.36 -7.72
CA SER A 71 0.94 28.35 -8.43
C SER A 71 0.18 27.04 -8.25
N LEU A 72 0.84 25.89 -8.43
CA LEU A 72 0.25 24.56 -8.31
C LEU A 72 -0.25 24.31 -6.88
N LEU A 73 0.52 24.76 -5.88
CA LEU A 73 0.13 24.66 -4.48
C LEU A 73 -1.11 25.51 -4.17
N LEU A 74 -1.18 26.72 -4.74
CA LEU A 74 -2.32 27.61 -4.57
C LEU A 74 -3.57 27.05 -5.25
N GLU A 75 -3.42 26.50 -6.46
CA GLU A 75 -4.46 25.83 -7.22
C GLU A 75 -5.02 24.62 -6.45
N ALA A 76 -4.15 23.73 -5.97
CA ALA A 76 -4.54 22.58 -5.16
C ALA A 76 -5.33 22.98 -3.91
N LYS A 77 -4.87 24.03 -3.19
CA LYS A 77 -5.57 24.57 -2.01
C LYS A 77 -6.95 25.12 -2.38
N THR A 78 -7.05 25.82 -3.50
CA THR A 78 -8.30 26.42 -3.97
C THR A 78 -9.33 25.35 -4.31
N ILE A 79 -8.94 24.34 -5.10
CA ILE A 79 -9.83 23.23 -5.48
C ILE A 79 -10.24 22.42 -4.24
N ARG A 80 -9.28 22.04 -3.39
CA ARG A 80 -9.57 21.32 -2.12
C ARG A 80 -10.58 22.08 -1.25
N ASN A 81 -10.46 23.41 -1.14
CA ASN A 81 -11.40 24.21 -0.36
C ASN A 81 -12.80 24.24 -0.99
N ALA A 82 -12.89 24.27 -2.31
CA ALA A 82 -14.17 24.15 -3.02
C ALA A 82 -14.84 22.79 -2.75
N CYS A 83 -14.07 21.70 -2.73
CA CYS A 83 -14.55 20.35 -2.42
C CYS A 83 -15.03 20.16 -0.97
N ARG A 84 -14.68 21.05 -0.02
CA ARG A 84 -15.12 20.90 1.39
C ARG A 84 -16.64 20.89 1.56
N HIS A 85 -17.37 21.46 0.61
CA HIS A 85 -18.82 21.57 0.64
C HIS A 85 -19.53 20.52 -0.24
N MET A 86 -18.79 19.55 -0.82
CA MET A 86 -19.30 18.45 -1.67
C MET A 86 -18.50 17.17 -1.39
N PRO A 87 -19.07 16.11 -0.79
CA PRO A 87 -20.28 15.42 -1.25
C PRO A 87 -21.30 15.10 -0.13
N PRO A 88 -22.47 14.50 -0.45
CA PRO A 88 -23.43 13.98 0.55
C PRO A 88 -22.93 12.75 1.35
N TYR A 89 -21.70 12.31 1.12
CA TYR A 89 -21.11 11.12 1.75
C TYR A 89 -19.97 11.53 2.69
N PRO A 90 -19.79 10.81 3.82
CA PRO A 90 -18.65 11.04 4.70
C PRO A 90 -17.33 10.83 3.94
N SER A 91 -16.32 11.63 4.30
CA SER A 91 -14.97 11.44 3.79
C SER A 91 -14.51 10.01 4.05
N SER A 92 -13.92 9.37 3.04
CA SER A 92 -13.25 8.09 3.21
C SER A 92 -11.88 8.32 3.82
N ASP A 93 -11.59 7.64 4.93
CA ASP A 93 -10.27 7.69 5.59
C ASP A 93 -9.26 6.68 5.01
N VAL A 94 -9.56 6.15 3.82
CA VAL A 94 -8.70 5.17 3.15
C VAL A 94 -7.40 5.84 2.72
N ARG A 95 -6.28 5.29 3.17
CA ARG A 95 -4.94 5.78 2.82
C ARG A 95 -4.49 5.20 1.48
N ILE A 96 -4.52 6.02 0.44
CA ILE A 96 -4.14 5.64 -0.93
C ILE A 96 -2.79 6.25 -1.26
N GLY A 97 -1.84 5.41 -1.66
CA GLY A 97 -0.61 5.84 -2.33
C GLY A 97 -0.75 5.64 -3.82
N ARG A 98 -0.75 6.73 -4.58
CA ARG A 98 -0.63 6.67 -6.03
C ARG A 98 0.81 6.37 -6.40
N VAL A 99 1.03 5.43 -7.29
CA VAL A 99 2.36 4.94 -7.66
C VAL A 99 2.61 5.17 -9.14
N THR A 100 3.73 5.75 -9.50
CA THR A 100 4.12 5.94 -10.91
C THR A 100 5.62 5.80 -11.10
N ALA A 101 6.04 5.73 -12.36
CA ALA A 101 7.44 5.71 -12.76
C ALA A 101 7.74 6.90 -13.67
N HIS A 102 8.77 7.67 -13.31
CA HIS A 102 9.20 8.83 -14.07
C HIS A 102 10.73 8.86 -14.14
N PHE A 103 11.30 8.12 -15.08
CA PHE A 103 12.75 8.04 -15.28
C PHE A 103 13.12 8.12 -16.77
N GLY A 104 14.42 8.22 -17.05
CA GLY A 104 14.95 8.37 -18.40
C GLY A 104 14.93 9.81 -18.91
N SER A 105 14.90 10.00 -20.23
CA SER A 105 14.91 11.33 -20.83
C SER A 105 13.73 12.17 -20.34
N VAL A 106 14.03 13.41 -19.97
CA VAL A 106 13.01 14.41 -19.63
C VAL A 106 12.26 14.80 -20.91
N GLN A 107 10.95 14.55 -20.94
CA GLN A 107 10.08 14.97 -22.04
C GLN A 107 8.89 15.74 -21.46
N GLU A 108 8.52 16.84 -22.13
CA GLU A 108 7.53 17.81 -21.62
C GLU A 108 6.16 17.17 -21.34
N HIS A 109 5.68 16.30 -22.23
CA HIS A 109 4.37 15.65 -22.06
C HIS A 109 4.31 14.75 -20.82
N TYR A 110 5.40 14.05 -20.50
CA TYR A 110 5.47 13.26 -19.27
C TYR A 110 5.54 14.13 -18.02
N GLN A 111 6.17 15.31 -18.09
CA GLN A 111 6.15 16.25 -16.97
C GLN A 111 4.75 16.80 -16.74
N LYS A 112 4.01 17.13 -17.81
CA LYS A 112 2.61 17.54 -17.74
C LYS A 112 1.73 16.45 -17.15
N ALA A 113 1.90 15.20 -17.58
CA ALA A 113 1.22 14.04 -16.99
C ALA A 113 1.47 13.93 -15.48
N LEU A 114 2.73 13.93 -15.06
CA LEU A 114 3.10 13.90 -13.65
C LEU A 114 2.54 15.10 -12.86
N ALA A 115 2.47 16.28 -13.45
CA ALA A 115 1.89 17.47 -12.82
C ALA A 115 0.40 17.29 -12.52
N THR A 116 -0.38 16.67 -13.41
CA THR A 116 -1.80 16.37 -13.14
C THR A 116 -1.98 15.40 -11.98
N HIS A 117 -1.15 14.36 -11.90
CA HIS A 117 -1.14 13.42 -10.77
C HIS A 117 -0.74 14.10 -9.46
N THR A 118 0.26 14.98 -9.52
CA THR A 118 0.74 15.77 -8.38
C THR A 118 -0.37 16.67 -7.86
N LEU A 119 -1.03 17.44 -8.74
CA LEU A 119 -2.14 18.32 -8.39
C LEU A 119 -3.28 17.54 -7.73
N HIS A 120 -3.72 16.44 -8.35
CA HIS A 120 -4.79 15.60 -7.80
C HIS A 120 -4.39 15.00 -6.44
N SER A 121 -3.17 14.50 -6.28
CA SER A 121 -2.69 14.00 -4.97
C SER A 121 -2.73 15.09 -3.90
N MET A 122 -2.35 16.32 -4.25
CA MET A 122 -2.44 17.48 -3.36
C MET A 122 -3.87 17.96 -3.08
N ILE A 123 -4.84 17.73 -3.98
CA ILE A 123 -6.25 18.04 -3.75
C ILE A 123 -6.84 17.04 -2.75
N HIS A 124 -6.61 15.74 -2.97
CA HIS A 124 -7.22 14.68 -2.18
C HIS A 124 -6.43 14.30 -0.92
N GLY A 125 -5.18 14.72 -0.80
CA GLY A 125 -4.34 14.37 0.36
C GLY A 125 -3.80 12.95 0.31
N ASN A 126 -3.62 12.43 -0.90
CA ASN A 126 -3.09 11.09 -1.14
C ASN A 126 -1.58 11.18 -1.43
N ASP A 127 -0.83 10.16 -1.01
CA ASP A 127 0.59 10.07 -1.29
C ASP A 127 0.82 9.82 -2.79
N LEU A 128 1.94 10.32 -3.32
CA LEU A 128 2.41 10.11 -4.68
C LEU A 128 3.84 9.57 -4.66
N GLU A 129 3.96 8.26 -4.87
CA GLU A 129 5.21 7.50 -4.91
C GLU A 129 5.75 7.49 -6.34
N VAL A 130 6.85 8.22 -6.60
CA VAL A 130 7.42 8.38 -7.94
C VAL A 130 8.76 7.66 -8.04
N MET A 131 8.83 6.60 -8.85
CA MET A 131 10.09 5.94 -9.16
C MET A 131 10.91 6.79 -10.14
N CYS A 132 11.90 7.50 -9.63
CA CYS A 132 12.80 8.35 -10.39
C CYS A 132 13.97 7.58 -11.01
N THR A 133 14.35 6.44 -10.43
CA THR A 133 15.43 5.58 -10.93
C THR A 133 14.89 4.16 -11.09
N PRO A 134 15.17 3.47 -12.22
CA PRO A 134 14.75 2.08 -12.39
C PRO A 134 15.37 1.20 -11.30
N VAL A 135 14.56 0.28 -10.77
CA VAL A 135 14.95 -0.69 -9.72
C VAL A 135 15.59 -1.94 -10.34
N VAL A 136 15.10 -2.33 -11.52
CA VAL A 136 15.56 -3.48 -12.30
C VAL A 136 15.61 -3.11 -13.78
N ASP A 137 16.18 -3.98 -14.62
CA ASP A 137 16.25 -3.73 -16.04
C ASP A 137 14.88 -3.90 -16.75
N SER A 138 14.64 -3.05 -17.75
CA SER A 138 13.55 -3.20 -18.72
C SER A 138 12.14 -3.20 -18.08
N LEU A 139 11.24 -4.07 -18.55
CA LEU A 139 9.80 -4.05 -18.29
C LEU A 139 9.39 -4.48 -16.87
N TRP A 140 10.32 -4.93 -16.04
CA TRP A 140 10.03 -5.46 -14.70
C TRP A 140 10.01 -4.41 -13.58
N ASN A 141 10.22 -3.14 -13.93
CA ASN A 141 10.26 -2.05 -12.96
C ASN A 141 8.96 -1.86 -12.18
N LYS A 142 7.79 -1.97 -12.84
CA LYS A 142 6.48 -1.83 -12.18
C LYS A 142 6.30 -2.84 -11.03
N PRO A 143 6.37 -4.16 -11.26
CA PRO A 143 6.21 -5.12 -10.17
C PRO A 143 7.33 -5.01 -9.12
N ALA A 144 8.58 -4.74 -9.52
CA ALA A 144 9.68 -4.56 -8.57
C ALA A 144 9.48 -3.36 -7.63
N PHE A 145 9.03 -2.23 -8.18
CA PHE A 145 8.79 -1.02 -7.40
C PHE A 145 7.59 -1.17 -6.47
N ILE A 146 6.46 -1.69 -6.97
CA ILE A 146 5.28 -1.96 -6.13
C ILE A 146 5.64 -2.91 -4.99
N LEU A 147 6.41 -3.97 -5.25
CA LEU A 147 6.87 -4.89 -4.20
C LEU A 147 7.74 -4.17 -3.15
N SER A 148 8.64 -3.28 -3.59
CA SER A 148 9.48 -2.51 -2.67
C SER A 148 8.66 -1.58 -1.76
N LEU A 149 7.61 -0.94 -2.30
CA LEU A 149 6.68 -0.11 -1.52
C LEU A 149 5.87 -0.96 -0.55
N LEU A 150 5.34 -2.11 -1.01
CA LEU A 150 4.60 -3.04 -0.16
C LEU A 150 5.44 -3.49 1.04
N LEU A 151 6.71 -3.84 0.83
CA LEU A 151 7.63 -4.21 1.90
C LEU A 151 7.85 -3.05 2.89
N LYS A 152 7.99 -1.80 2.40
CA LYS A 152 8.11 -0.60 3.24
C LYS A 152 6.83 -0.34 4.05
N GLU A 153 5.64 -0.55 3.47
CA GLU A 153 4.40 -0.44 4.22
C GLU A 153 4.30 -1.55 5.27
N MET A 154 4.65 -2.79 4.93
CA MET A 154 4.56 -3.93 5.85
C MET A 154 5.44 -3.81 7.11
N VAL A 155 6.41 -2.91 7.16
CA VAL A 155 7.18 -2.61 8.38
C VAL A 155 6.55 -1.53 9.27
N LYS A 156 5.64 -0.70 8.75
CA LYS A 156 4.94 0.33 9.55
C LYS A 156 3.88 -0.28 10.47
N PRO A 157 3.38 0.40 11.52
CA PRO A 157 2.16 -0.02 12.22
C PRO A 157 0.94 -0.04 11.29
N ALA A 158 -0.01 -0.96 11.48
CA ALA A 158 -1.17 -1.13 10.57
C ALA A 158 -1.98 0.17 10.37
N GLN A 159 -2.03 1.02 11.40
CA GLN A 159 -2.73 2.30 11.40
C GLN A 159 -2.03 3.37 10.55
N GLU A 160 -0.75 3.20 10.24
CA GLU A 160 0.08 4.14 9.48
C GLU A 160 0.36 3.66 8.05
N ARG A 161 0.05 2.40 7.74
CA ARG A 161 0.23 1.81 6.41
C ARG A 161 -0.74 2.39 5.40
N LEU A 162 -0.28 2.57 4.17
CA LEU A 162 -1.16 2.67 3.02
C LEU A 162 -2.03 1.41 2.92
N GLU A 163 -3.31 1.62 2.64
CA GLU A 163 -4.28 0.55 2.42
C GLU A 163 -4.35 0.16 0.94
N TRP A 164 -4.05 1.10 0.05
CA TRP A 164 -4.04 0.90 -1.40
C TRP A 164 -2.80 1.48 -2.05
N LEU A 165 -2.18 0.69 -2.92
CA LEU A 165 -1.22 1.17 -3.91
C LEU A 165 -1.91 1.22 -5.27
N PHE A 166 -2.08 2.42 -5.82
CA PHE A 166 -2.76 2.64 -7.08
C PHE A 166 -1.77 3.05 -8.18
N TRP A 167 -1.41 2.10 -9.04
CA TRP A 167 -0.48 2.35 -10.13
C TRP A 167 -1.10 3.18 -11.26
N VAL A 168 -0.34 4.17 -11.74
CA VAL A 168 -0.64 4.95 -12.94
C VAL A 168 0.57 4.99 -13.88
N ASP A 169 0.35 4.76 -15.16
CA ASP A 169 1.43 4.83 -16.16
C ASP A 169 1.87 6.29 -16.39
N ARG A 170 3.13 6.48 -16.81
CA ARG A 170 3.76 7.79 -16.98
C ARG A 170 3.04 8.69 -17.99
N ASP A 171 2.32 8.09 -18.93
CA ASP A 171 1.56 8.73 -20.01
C ASP A 171 0.07 8.94 -19.67
N THR A 172 -0.34 8.69 -18.44
CA THR A 172 -1.73 8.93 -18.00
C THR A 172 -1.92 10.35 -17.49
N LEU A 173 -3.08 10.94 -17.82
CA LEU A 173 -3.48 12.28 -17.40
C LEU A 173 -4.74 12.20 -16.52
N ILE A 174 -4.83 13.14 -15.58
CA ILE A 174 -6.06 13.43 -14.83
C ILE A 174 -6.68 14.71 -15.39
N LEU A 175 -7.99 14.69 -15.64
CA LEU A 175 -8.72 15.76 -16.31
C LEU A 175 -9.81 16.42 -15.45
N ASP A 176 -10.05 15.89 -14.24
CA ASP A 176 -11.06 16.36 -13.29
C ASP A 176 -10.46 17.37 -12.30
#